data_AF-A0A0P9D4M3-F1
#
_entry.id   AF-A0A0P9D4M3-F1
#
_cell.length_a   1.000
_cell.length_b   1.000
_cell.length_c   1.000
_cell.angle_alpha   90.00
_cell.angle_beta   90.00
_cell.angle_gamma   90.00
#
_symmetry.space_group_name_H-M   'P 1'
#
loop_
_entity.id
_entity.type
_entity.pdbx_description
1 polymer ?
#
loop_
_entity_poly.entity_id
_entity_poly.type
_entity_poly.pdbx_seq_one_letter_code
_entity_poly.pdbx_strand_id
1 'polypeptide(L)'
;MTAQAIRIKLTSRSRELQLLITACLLLAAGLATLVLGSGGLVRWLDLAIVGAFAGLFLLLSVALAVRGWGEDQMLLPLAALLSGIGLVMTRRLEPDLIARYGAVYTGVALK
;
A
#
# COMPACT_ATOMS: atom_id res chain seq x y z
N MET A 1 -0.67 27.81 -24.44
CA MET A 1 -0.72 27.22 -23.08
C MET A 1 0.36 27.90 -22.25
N THR A 2 -0.01 28.62 -21.19
CA THR A 2 0.93 29.43 -20.39
C THR A 2 1.82 28.53 -19.52
N ALA A 3 3.12 28.87 -19.40
CA ALA A 3 4.10 28.11 -18.61
C ALA A 3 3.67 27.88 -17.14
N GLN A 4 2.79 28.73 -16.63
CA GLN A 4 2.19 28.64 -15.30
C GLN A 4 1.25 27.43 -15.13
N ALA A 5 0.47 27.07 -16.16
CA ALA A 5 -0.42 25.91 -16.12
C ALA A 5 0.37 24.58 -16.08
N ILE A 6 1.55 24.56 -16.71
CA ILE A 6 2.45 23.41 -16.73
C ILE A 6 3.11 23.21 -15.36
N ARG A 7 3.59 24.29 -14.71
CA ARG A 7 4.14 24.20 -13.33
C ARG A 7 3.09 23.72 -12.33
N ILE A 8 1.84 24.19 -12.42
CA ILE A 8 0.76 23.75 -11.52
C ILE A 8 0.48 22.25 -11.71
N LYS A 9 0.34 21.77 -12.96
CA LYS A 9 0.18 20.34 -13.25
C LYS A 9 1.35 19.49 -12.72
N LEU A 10 2.59 19.95 -12.86
CA LEU A 10 3.76 19.23 -12.36
C LEU A 10 3.79 19.18 -10.82
N THR A 11 3.50 20.30 -10.16
CA THR A 11 3.49 20.39 -8.68
C THR A 11 2.34 19.58 -8.07
N SER A 12 1.23 19.46 -8.79
CA SER A 12 0.08 18.63 -8.42
C SER A 12 0.43 17.13 -8.45
N ARG A 13 1.12 16.68 -9.51
CA ARG A 13 1.61 15.29 -9.63
C ARG A 13 2.63 14.92 -8.55
N SER A 14 3.46 15.88 -8.11
CA SER A 14 4.43 15.64 -7.02
C SER A 14 3.76 15.35 -5.67
N ARG A 15 2.60 15.96 -5.39
CA ARG A 15 1.84 15.68 -4.16
C ARG A 15 1.24 14.28 -4.15
N GLU A 16 0.70 13.83 -5.28
CA GLU A 16 0.19 12.46 -5.45
C GLU A 16 1.29 11.43 -5.14
N LEU A 17 2.47 11.62 -5.75
CA LEU A 17 3.61 10.73 -5.54
C LEU A 17 4.08 10.75 -4.08
N GLN A 18 4.17 11.93 -3.46
CA GLN A 18 4.59 12.07 -2.06
C GLN A 18 3.60 11.38 -1.11
N LEU A 19 2.30 11.55 -1.32
CA LEU A 19 1.26 10.89 -0.53
C LEU A 19 1.30 9.37 -0.71
N LEU A 20 1.49 8.89 -1.94
CA LEU A 20 1.54 7.47 -2.24
C LEU A 20 2.79 6.80 -1.66
N ILE A 21 3.94 7.47 -1.72
CA ILE A 21 5.17 7.02 -1.03
C ILE A 21 4.92 6.96 0.48
N THR A 22 4.29 7.99 1.05
CA THR A 22 3.96 8.02 2.49
C THR A 22 3.05 6.85 2.88
N ALA A 23 2.06 6.54 2.04
CA ALA A 23 1.17 5.39 2.22
C ALA A 23 1.93 4.05 2.20
N CYS A 24 2.85 3.89 1.24
CA CYS A 24 3.69 2.71 1.14
C CYS A 24 4.62 2.55 2.36
N LEU A 25 5.20 3.66 2.84
CA LEU A 25 6.05 3.64 4.04
C LEU A 25 5.26 3.27 5.29
N LEU A 26 4.02 3.76 5.44
CA LEU A 26 3.15 3.38 6.55
C LEU A 26 2.79 1.89 6.51
N LEU A 27 2.49 1.34 5.34
CA LEU A 27 2.27 -0.10 5.18
C LEU A 27 3.53 -0.91 5.52
N ALA A 28 4.68 -0.49 5.02
CA ALA A 28 5.96 -1.13 5.32
C ALA A 28 6.25 -1.12 6.82
N ALA A 29 6.01 0.01 7.50
CA ALA A 29 6.14 0.12 8.95
C ALA A 29 5.15 -0.82 9.68
N GLY A 30 3.88 -0.86 9.27
CA GLY A 30 2.87 -1.75 9.83
C GLY A 30 3.26 -3.23 9.75
N LEU A 31 3.73 -3.67 8.58
CA LEU A 31 4.21 -5.04 8.39
C LEU A 31 5.53 -5.30 9.15
N ALA A 32 6.43 -4.33 9.24
CA ALA A 32 7.63 -4.44 10.07
C ALA A 32 7.28 -4.67 11.55
N THR A 33 6.28 -3.95 12.08
CA THR A 33 5.80 -4.18 13.47
C THR A 33 5.25 -5.59 13.66
N LEU A 34 4.62 -6.15 12.62
CA LEU A 34 4.08 -7.50 12.65
C LEU A 34 5.19 -8.54 12.71
N VAL A 35 6.21 -8.40 11.84
CA VAL A 35 7.37 -9.30 11.80
C VAL A 35 8.15 -9.26 13.10
N LEU A 36 8.38 -8.07 13.65
CA LEU A 36 9.02 -7.89 14.95
C LEU A 36 8.21 -8.57 16.07
N GLY A 37 6.89 -8.48 16.04
CA GLY A 37 5.99 -9.13 16.98
C GLY A 37 5.92 -10.66 16.84
N SER A 38 6.18 -11.21 15.66
CA SER A 38 6.12 -12.66 15.38
C SER A 38 7.47 -13.38 15.55
N GLY A 39 8.43 -12.79 16.26
CA GLY A 39 9.75 -13.39 16.51
C GLY A 39 10.87 -12.90 15.58
N GLY A 40 10.63 -11.85 14.79
CA GLY A 40 11.68 -11.13 14.05
C GLY A 40 12.18 -11.78 12.76
N LEU A 41 11.67 -12.97 12.38
CA LEU A 41 12.02 -13.58 11.10
C LEU A 41 11.26 -12.89 9.96
N VAL A 42 11.96 -12.01 9.23
CA VAL A 42 11.49 -11.46 7.96
C VAL A 42 11.46 -12.60 6.94
N ARG A 43 10.26 -13.07 6.57
CA ARG A 43 10.13 -14.08 5.51
C ARG A 43 10.19 -13.39 4.15
N TRP A 44 10.75 -14.06 3.16
CA TRP A 44 10.73 -13.58 1.77
C TRP A 44 9.32 -13.25 1.26
N LEU A 45 8.32 -14.00 1.74
CA LEU A 45 6.91 -13.74 1.45
C LEU A 45 6.45 -12.36 1.92
N ASP A 46 6.90 -11.90 3.09
CA ASP A 46 6.47 -10.60 3.64
C ASP A 46 7.07 -9.44 2.84
N LEU A 47 8.35 -9.56 2.45
CA LEU A 47 9.01 -8.63 1.53
C LEU A 47 8.34 -8.61 0.15
N ALA A 48 8.00 -9.79 -0.39
CA ALA A 48 7.33 -9.90 -1.68
C ALA A 48 5.96 -9.21 -1.67
N ILE A 49 5.21 -9.30 -0.57
CA ILE A 49 3.90 -8.65 -0.44
C ILE A 49 4.03 -7.13 -0.36
N VAL A 50 4.95 -6.62 0.47
CA VAL A 50 5.23 -5.18 0.55
C VAL A 50 5.64 -4.66 -0.84
N GLY A 51 6.56 -5.36 -1.49
CA GLY A 51 7.07 -4.99 -2.81
C GLY A 51 6.00 -5.02 -3.89
N ALA A 52 5.18 -6.07 -3.93
CA ALA A 52 4.07 -6.19 -4.88
C ALA A 52 3.02 -5.09 -4.65
N PHE A 53 2.67 -4.82 -3.40
CA PHE A 53 1.70 -3.79 -3.04
C PHE A 53 2.20 -2.39 -3.44
N ALA A 54 3.40 -2.02 -3.00
CA ALA A 54 4.00 -0.73 -3.34
C ALA A 54 4.20 -0.58 -4.85
N GLY A 55 4.71 -1.63 -5.51
CA GLY A 55 4.90 -1.66 -6.96
C GLY A 55 3.60 -1.47 -7.73
N LEU A 56 2.52 -2.13 -7.30
CA LEU A 56 1.20 -2.01 -7.93
C LEU A 56 0.67 -0.57 -7.87
N PHE A 57 0.68 0.06 -6.69
CA PHE A 57 0.19 1.43 -6.53
C PHE A 57 1.07 2.47 -7.22
N LEU A 58 2.39 2.27 -7.23
CA LEU A 58 3.31 3.11 -8.01
C LEU A 58 3.06 2.98 -9.51
N LEU A 59 2.90 1.75 -10.02
CA LEU A 59 2.57 1.51 -11.43
C LEU A 59 1.23 2.13 -11.81
N LEU A 60 0.21 2.00 -10.96
CA LEU A 60 -1.09 2.65 -11.16
C LEU A 60 -0.97 4.17 -11.20
N SER A 61 -0.21 4.77 -10.30
CA SER A 61 0.01 6.23 -10.30
C SER A 61 0.69 6.68 -11.59
N VAL A 62 1.73 5.97 -12.05
CA VAL A 62 2.41 6.26 -13.31
C VAL A 62 1.46 6.06 -14.51
N ALA A 63 0.67 4.99 -14.53
CA ALA A 63 -0.28 4.72 -15.61
C ALA A 63 -1.37 5.79 -15.71
N LEU A 64 -1.94 6.21 -14.58
CA LEU A 64 -2.91 7.31 -14.50
C LEU A 64 -2.28 8.65 -14.87
N ALA A 65 -1.00 8.84 -14.52
CA ALA A 65 -0.25 10.02 -14.89
C ALA A 65 -0.08 10.15 -16.41
N VAL A 66 0.33 9.07 -17.07
CA VAL A 66 0.49 8.98 -18.53
C VAL A 66 -0.85 9.17 -19.25
N ARG A 67 -1.95 8.63 -18.70
CA ARG A 67 -3.30 8.75 -19.28
C ARG A 67 -3.92 10.15 -19.14
N GLY A 68 -3.26 11.07 -18.44
CA GLY A 68 -3.75 12.43 -18.24
C GLY A 68 -4.90 12.54 -17.23
N TRP A 69 -5.20 11.46 -16.49
CA TRP A 69 -6.21 11.45 -15.42
C TRP A 69 -5.66 12.20 -14.21
N GLY A 70 -6.33 13.25 -13.72
CA GLY A 70 -5.71 14.12 -12.72
C GLY A 70 -6.60 15.10 -11.97
N GLU A 71 -7.90 14.85 -11.88
CA GLU A 71 -8.80 15.73 -11.10
C GLU A 71 -8.80 15.40 -9.60
N ASP A 72 -8.49 14.16 -9.21
CA ASP A 72 -8.39 13.75 -7.81
C ASP A 72 -7.05 13.06 -7.53
N GLN A 73 -6.17 13.75 -6.81
CA GLN A 73 -4.83 13.29 -6.42
C GLN A 73 -4.80 12.58 -5.06
N MET A 74 -5.92 12.56 -4.35
CA MET A 74 -6.01 11.95 -3.02
C MET A 74 -6.59 10.55 -3.09
N LEU A 75 -7.42 10.25 -4.09
CA LEU A 75 -8.11 8.97 -4.23
C LEU A 75 -7.14 7.76 -4.24
N LEU A 76 -6.09 7.81 -5.06
CA LEU A 76 -5.15 6.70 -5.22
C LEU A 76 -4.30 6.46 -3.95
N PRO A 77 -3.69 7.49 -3.33
CA PRO A 77 -3.03 7.33 -2.03
C PRO A 77 -3.97 6.86 -0.92
N LEU A 78 -5.21 7.34 -0.86
CA LEU A 78 -6.20 6.89 0.12
C LEU A 78 -6.58 5.43 -0.08
N ALA A 79 -6.80 5.00 -1.31
CA ALA A 79 -7.05 3.61 -1.64
C ALA A 79 -5.86 2.71 -1.24
N ALA A 80 -4.63 3.17 -1.48
CA ALA A 80 -3.41 2.50 -1.04
C ALA A 80 -3.34 2.40 0.49
N LEU A 81 -3.61 3.49 1.22
CA LEU A 81 -3.64 3.49 2.68
C LEU A 81 -4.68 2.52 3.23
N LEU A 82 -5.93 2.62 2.78
CA LEU A 82 -7.02 1.77 3.26
C LEU A 82 -6.77 0.29 2.97
N SER A 83 -6.33 -0.02 1.75
CA SER A 83 -5.97 -1.39 1.37
C SER A 83 -4.82 -1.91 2.22
N GLY A 84 -3.84 -1.04 2.50
CA GLY A 84 -2.68 -1.41 3.30
C GLY A 84 -2.99 -1.65 4.77
N ILE A 85 -3.84 -0.81 5.37
CA ILE A 85 -4.36 -1.02 6.71
C ILE A 85 -5.14 -2.33 6.76
N GLY A 86 -6.03 -2.58 5.79
CA GLY A 86 -6.77 -3.84 5.70
C GLY A 86 -5.86 -5.06 5.69
N LEU A 87 -4.81 -5.06 4.85
CA LEU A 87 -3.83 -6.12 4.79
C LEU A 87 -3.14 -6.38 6.14
N VAL A 88 -2.68 -5.31 6.82
CA VAL A 88 -2.02 -5.42 8.13
C VAL A 88 -2.99 -5.97 9.18
N MET A 89 -4.25 -5.53 9.17
CA MET A 89 -5.25 -6.02 10.12
C MET A 89 -5.56 -7.50 9.87
N THR A 90 -5.82 -7.91 8.64
CA THR A 90 -6.08 -9.31 8.31
C THR A 90 -4.92 -10.21 8.74
N ARG A 91 -3.68 -9.76 8.54
CA ARG A 91 -2.47 -10.47 9.01
C ARG A 91 -2.34 -10.52 10.52
N ARG A 92 -2.78 -9.50 11.26
CA ARG A 92 -2.85 -9.53 12.72
C ARG A 92 -3.90 -10.50 13.25
N LEU A 93 -5.04 -10.60 12.57
CA LEU A 93 -6.17 -11.42 12.96
C LEU A 93 -5.96 -12.91 12.65
N GLU A 94 -5.25 -13.24 11.57
CA GLU A 94 -4.96 -14.61 11.13
C GLU A 94 -4.57 -15.60 12.25
N PRO A 95 -3.58 -15.33 13.14
CA PRO A 95 -3.22 -16.28 14.20
C PRO A 95 -4.36 -16.53 15.20
N ASP A 96 -5.15 -15.52 15.57
CA ASP A 96 -6.28 -15.67 16.50
C ASP A 96 -7.45 -16.44 15.82
N LEU A 97 -7.69 -16.21 14.52
CA LEU A 97 -8.69 -16.99 13.79
C LEU A 97 -8.29 -18.45 13.62
N ILE A 98 -7.01 -18.73 13.34
CA ILE A 98 -6.52 -20.11 13.26
C ILE A 98 -6.68 -20.81 14.61
N ALA A 99 -6.36 -20.12 15.71
CA ALA A 99 -6.50 -20.67 17.07
C ALA A 99 -7.95 -20.99 17.43
N ARG A 100 -8.92 -20.15 17.02
CA ARG A 100 -10.33 -20.30 17.37
C ARG A 100 -11.14 -21.19 16.42
N TYR A 101 -10.85 -21.14 15.13
CA TYR A 101 -11.67 -21.73 14.09
C TYR A 101 -10.92 -22.75 13.21
N GLY A 102 -9.65 -23.02 13.51
CA GLY A 102 -8.85 -24.05 12.86
C GLY A 102 -8.24 -23.63 11.51
N ALA A 103 -7.66 -24.61 10.81
CA ALA A 103 -6.83 -24.37 9.63
C ALA A 103 -7.56 -23.79 8.41
N VAL A 104 -8.90 -23.72 8.41
CA VAL A 104 -9.68 -23.12 7.31
C VAL A 104 -9.32 -21.64 7.08
N TYR A 105 -8.86 -20.98 8.14
CA TYR A 105 -8.47 -19.57 8.15
C TYR A 105 -6.97 -19.33 7.94
N THR A 106 -6.18 -20.35 7.58
CA THR A 106 -4.80 -20.13 7.14
C THR A 106 -4.78 -19.40 5.81
N GLY A 107 -3.95 -18.37 5.71
CA GLY A 107 -3.77 -17.58 4.50
C GLY A 107 -4.94 -16.66 4.17
N VAL A 108 -5.77 -16.26 5.15
CA VAL A 108 -6.91 -15.34 4.92
C VAL A 108 -6.48 -13.99 4.35
N ALA A 109 -5.25 -13.55 4.63
CA ALA A 109 -4.69 -12.34 4.02
C ALA A 109 -4.34 -12.48 2.53
N LEU A 110 -4.34 -13.70 1.98
CA LEU A 110 -3.97 -14.00 0.58
C LEU A 110 -5.11 -14.67 -0.21
N LYS A 111 -6.23 -15.01 0.46
CA LYS A 111 -7.47 -15.49 -0.17
C LYS A 111 -8.23 -14.32 -0.77
#